data_AF-A0A8T1GHR7-F1
#
_entry.id   AF-A0A8T1GHR7-F1
#
_cell.length_a   1.000
_cell.length_b   1.000
_cell.length_c   1.000
_cell.angle_alpha   90.00
_cell.angle_beta   90.00
_cell.angle_gamma   90.00
#
_symmetry.space_group_name_H-M   'P 1'
#
loop_
_entity.id
_entity.type
_entity.pdbx_description
1 polymer ?
#
loop_
_entity_poly.entity_id
_entity_poly.type
_entity_poly.pdbx_seq_one_letter_code
_entity_poly.pdbx_strand_id
1 'polypeptide(L)' 'MPAETPIPRKDVIIDSMAKSTIYSDLDLRNGFYQILMRESDIPLTAVNTPSGMLWEWLVM' A
#
# COMPACT_ATOMS: atom_id res chain seq x y z
N MET A 1 -10.76 12.75 11.24
CA MET A 1 -9.29 12.73 11.41
C MET A 1 -8.77 11.57 10.58
N PRO A 2 -7.73 11.73 9.74
CA PRO A 2 -7.05 10.57 9.17
C PRO A 2 -6.64 9.67 10.33
N ALA A 3 -6.95 8.37 10.25
CA ALA A 3 -6.39 7.41 11.19
C ALA A 3 -4.91 7.29 10.86
N GLU A 4 -4.04 7.93 11.63
CA GLU A 4 -2.60 7.72 11.49
C GLU A 4 -2.29 6.31 12.00
N THR A 5 -1.89 5.43 11.09
CA THR A 5 -1.27 4.14 11.41
C THR A 5 0.23 4.27 11.15
N PRO A 6 1.02 4.80 12.10
CA PRO A 6 2.45 5.01 11.89
C PRO A 6 3.15 3.67 11.68
N ILE A 7 4.02 3.62 10.67
CA ILE A 7 4.86 2.45 10.41
C ILE A 7 5.97 2.42 11.48
N PRO A 8 6.12 1.33 12.25
CA PRO A 8 7.16 1.23 13.28
C PRO A 8 8.56 1.24 12.65
N ARG A 9 9.56 1.68 13.42
CA ARG A 9 10.95 1.61 12.97
C ARG A 9 11.41 0.16 12.81
N LYS A 10 12.32 -0.07 11.86
CA LYS A 10 12.83 -1.42 11.52
C LYS A 10 13.43 -2.18 12.70
N ASP A 11 14.11 -1.47 13.62
CA ASP A 11 14.72 -2.05 14.82
C ASP A 11 13.66 -2.65 15.76
N VAL A 12 12.57 -1.93 15.99
CA VAL A 12 11.44 -2.41 16.80
C VAL A 12 10.81 -3.68 16.20
N ILE A 13 10.65 -3.72 14.87
CA ILE A 13 10.09 -4.88 14.18
C ILE A 13 11.02 -6.09 14.35
N ILE A 14 12.32 -5.92 14.11
CA ILE A 14 13.32 -7.01 14.20
C ILE A 14 13.43 -7.52 15.64
N ASP A 15 13.48 -6.63 16.63
CA ASP A 15 13.55 -6.99 18.05
C ASP A 15 12.35 -7.82 18.50
N SER A 16 11.16 -7.55 17.96
CA SER A 16 9.95 -8.34 18.25
C SER A 16 10.05 -9.80 17.79
N MET A 17 10.89 -10.08 16.79
CA MET A 17 11.07 -11.41 16.20
C MET A 17 12.28 -12.16 16.82
N ALA A 18 13.04 -11.54 17.73
CA ALA A 18 14.35 -12.01 18.19
C ALA A 18 14.38 -13.41 18.83
N LYS A 19 13.22 -13.94 19.28
CA LYS A 19 13.12 -15.28 19.88
C LYS A 19 12.50 -16.34 18.95
N SER A 20 12.17 -15.96 17.72
CA SER A 20 11.60 -16.88 16.73
C SER A 20 12.67 -17.81 16.18
N THR A 21 12.30 -19.07 15.97
CA THR A 21 13.19 -20.12 15.44
C THR A 21 12.81 -20.55 14.02
N ILE A 22 11.65 -20.14 13.53
CA ILE A 22 11.12 -20.43 12.20
C ILE A 22 10.62 -19.11 11.60
N TYR A 23 10.95 -18.88 10.33
CA TYR A 23 10.58 -17.68 9.58
C TYR A 23 9.98 -18.08 8.24
N SER A 24 8.97 -17.34 7.80
CA SER A 24 8.41 -17.41 6.46
C SER A 24 8.06 -15.99 5.99
N ASP A 25 7.96 -15.80 4.69
CA ASP A 25 7.62 -14.52 4.07
C ASP A 25 6.40 -14.67 3.16
N LEU A 26 5.64 -13.59 2.99
CA LEU A 26 4.47 -13.51 2.13
C LEU A 26 4.66 -12.32 1.19
N ASP A 27 4.85 -12.59 -0.11
CA ASP A 27 5.01 -11.54 -1.10
C ASP A 27 3.66 -10.93 -1.49
N LEU A 28 3.46 -9.65 -1.13
CA LEU A 28 2.31 -8.83 -1.52
C LEU A 28 2.68 -7.81 -2.60
N ARG A 29 3.53 -8.16 -3.57
CA ARG A 29 3.93 -7.29 -4.69
C ARG A 29 2.77 -6.55 -5.36
N ASN A 30 1.63 -7.23 -5.51
CA ASN A 30 0.42 -6.67 -6.12
C ASN A 30 -0.65 -6.29 -5.08
N GLY A 31 -0.28 -6.16 -3.80
CA GLY A 31 -1.21 -5.90 -2.70
C GLY A 31 -1.93 -4.56 -2.81
N PHE A 32 -1.27 -3.55 -3.40
CA PHE A 32 -1.88 -2.24 -3.64
C PHE A 32 -3.12 -2.34 -4.56
N TYR A 33 -3.02 -3.13 -5.65
CA TYR A 33 -4.13 -3.39 -6.57
C TYR A 33 -5.30 -4.20 -5.97
N GLN A 34 -5.18 -4.68 -4.74
CA GLN A 34 -6.25 -5.40 -4.02
C GLN A 34 -7.05 -4.47 -3.10
N ILE A 35 -6.56 -3.26 -2.85
CA ILE A 35 -7.20 -2.28 -1.95
C ILE A 35 -8.00 -1.31 -2.80
N LEU A 36 -9.33 -1.27 -2.60
CA LEU A 36 -10.21 -0.34 -3.29
C LEU A 36 -9.94 1.10 -2.83
N MET A 37 -9.85 2.01 -3.80
CA MET A 37 -9.82 3.44 -3.53
C MET A 37 -11.18 3.90 -3.01
N ARG A 38 -11.15 4.92 -2.14
CA ARG A 38 -12.37 5.64 -1.76
C ARG A 38 -12.88 6.41 -2.98
N GLU A 39 -14.18 6.30 -3.28
CA GLU A 39 -14.78 6.95 -4.47
C GLU A 39 -14.49 8.45 -4.57
N SER A 40 -14.47 9.17 -3.44
CA SER A 40 -14.16 10.61 -3.43
C SER A 40 -12.74 10.94 -3.87
N ASP A 41 -11.83 9.97 -3.78
CA ASP A 41 -10.40 10.17 -3.97
C ASP A 41 -9.93 9.61 -5.32
N ILE A 42 -10.76 8.84 -6.03
CA ILE A 42 -10.48 8.32 -7.40
C ILE A 42 -10.06 9.45 -8.36
N PRO A 43 -10.76 10.60 -8.43
CA PRO A 43 -10.37 11.68 -9.34
C PRO A 43 -9.01 12.30 -9.04
N LEU A 44 -8.49 12.12 -7.81
CA LEU A 44 -7.16 12.62 -7.42
C LEU A 44 -6.02 11.77 -7.98
N THR A 45 -6.33 10.57 -8.50
CA THR A 45 -5.35 9.62 -9.05
C THR A 45 -5.23 9.69 -10.57
N ALA A 46 -5.86 10.69 -11.21
CA ALA A 46 -5.95 10.79 -12.65
C ALA A 46 -4.57 10.93 -13.32
N VAL A 47 -4.33 10.16 -14.39
CA VAL A 47 -3.10 10.18 -15.19
C VAL A 47 -3.41 10.25 -16.69
N ASN A 48 -2.57 10.94 -17.44
CA ASN A 48 -2.68 11.05 -18.90
C ASN A 48 -1.68 10.11 -19.59
N THR A 49 -2.12 9.45 -20.67
CA THR A 49 -1.22 8.75 -21.59
C THR A 49 -0.70 9.71 -22.67
N PRO A 50 0.44 9.39 -23.33
CA PRO A 50 0.90 10.15 -24.49
C PRO A 50 -0.10 10.24 -25.65
N SER A 51 -1.07 9.32 -25.73
CA SER A 51 -2.17 9.35 -26.69
C SER A 51 -3.30 10.32 -26.30
N GLY A 52 -3.20 10.97 -25.14
CA GLY A 52 -4.22 11.90 -24.62
C GLY A 52 -5.38 11.23 -23.90
N MET A 53 -5.28 9.95 -23.52
CA MET A 53 -6.31 9.25 -22.76
C MET A 53 -6.13 9.52 -21.26
N LEU A 54 -7.22 9.84 -20.58
CA LEU A 54 -7.29 10.01 -19.13
C LEU A 54 -7.68 8.68 -18.47
N TRP A 55 -6.92 8.28 -17.46
CA TRP A 55 -7.21 7.10 -16.63
C TRP A 55 -7.22 7.49 -15.16
N GLU A 56 -8.03 6.79 -14.38
CA GLU A 56 -8.11 6.92 -12.92
C GLU A 56 -7.88 5.56 -12.29
N TRP A 57 -7.31 5.54 -11.09
CA TRP A 57 -7.07 4.31 -10.33
C TRP A 57 -8.27 3.99 -9.45
N LEU A 58 -8.87 2.81 -9.68
CA LEU A 58 -9.97 2.27 -8.85
C LEU A 58 -9.45 1.54 -7.60
N VAL A 59 -8.16 1.24 -7.59
CA VAL A 59 -7.42 0.52 -6.55
C VAL A 59 -6.15 1.30 -6.23
N MET A 60 -5.52 1.02 -5.10
CA MET A 60 -4.34 1.76 -4.64
C MET A 60 -3.06 1.41 -5.41
#